data_AF-A0A1Q3H6M6-F1
#
_entry.id   AF-A0A1Q3H6M6-F1
#
_cell.length_a   1.000
_cell.length_b   1.000
_cell.length_c   1.000
_cell.angle_alpha   90.00
_cell.angle_beta   90.00
_cell.angle_gamma   90.00
#
_symmetry.space_group_name_H-M   'P 1'
#
loop_
_entity.id
_entity.type
_entity.pdbx_description
1 polymer ?
#
loop_
_entity_poly.entity_id
_entity_poly.type
_entity_poly.pdbx_seq_one_letter_code
_entity_poly.pdbx_strand_id
1 'polypeptide(L)'
;MEPCDEQVNGILMANEEVQPYWPEPFRSLVIFGCREASAYRYATVPSLADAQGLQPVVKVDPYEDFYALPIASNVDRFFDTYARYLELVYMDPEIREDRGAWPVFPWDVPELIATDRTLMNMLVEGRFDFLMFREGADAQRTHKEIREWIAQLRAASP
;
A
#
# COMPACT_ATOMS: atom_id res chain seq x y z
N MET A 1 11.87 3.12 35.43
CA MET A 1 11.64 2.96 33.99
C MET A 1 10.87 1.66 33.87
N GLU A 2 9.55 1.74 33.71
CA GLU A 2 8.75 0.52 33.50
C GLU A 2 9.21 -0.13 32.19
N PRO A 3 9.34 -1.46 32.14
CA PRO A 3 9.64 -2.13 30.89
C PRO A 3 8.46 -1.87 29.94
N CYS A 4 8.74 -1.16 28.84
CA CYS A 4 7.75 -0.98 27.78
C CYS A 4 7.36 -2.36 27.25
N ASP A 5 6.06 -2.61 27.23
CA ASP A 5 5.48 -3.86 26.74
C ASP A 5 5.90 -4.08 25.28
N GLU A 6 6.69 -5.12 25.01
CA GLU A 6 7.32 -5.36 23.69
C GLU A 6 6.28 -5.48 22.57
N GLN A 7 5.06 -5.92 22.90
CA GLN A 7 3.94 -5.96 21.94
C GLN A 7 3.37 -4.57 21.62
N VAL A 8 3.34 -3.65 22.59
CA VAL A 8 2.85 -2.26 22.38
C VAL A 8 3.90 -1.43 21.65
N ASN A 9 5.19 -1.73 21.85
CA ASN A 9 6.29 -1.00 21.23
C ASN A 9 6.71 -1.55 19.85
N GLY A 10 6.16 -2.67 19.39
CA GLY A 10 6.57 -3.31 18.13
C GLY A 10 6.40 -2.42 16.89
N ILE A 11 5.31 -1.63 16.82
CA ILE A 11 5.10 -0.66 15.73
C ILE A 11 6.13 0.47 15.82
N LEU A 12 6.35 1.01 17.02
CA LEU A 12 7.29 2.11 17.23
C LEU A 12 8.71 1.69 16.87
N MET A 13 9.16 0.54 17.36
CA MET A 13 10.48 -0.02 17.04
C MET A 13 10.63 -0.31 15.54
N ALA A 14 9.63 -0.89 14.88
CA ALA A 14 9.68 -1.15 13.44
C ALA A 14 9.80 0.14 12.61
N ASN A 15 9.20 1.25 13.07
CA ASN A 15 9.35 2.55 12.43
C ASN A 15 10.72 3.16 12.71
N GLU A 16 11.20 3.15 13.95
CA GLU A 16 12.51 3.69 14.34
C GLU A 16 13.67 2.96 13.63
N GLU A 17 13.54 1.66 13.36
CA GLU A 17 14.54 0.88 12.64
C GLU A 17 14.60 1.22 11.14
N VAL A 18 13.46 1.56 10.52
CA VAL A 18 13.35 1.65 9.05
C VAL A 18 13.33 3.11 8.56
N GLN A 19 12.55 3.98 9.21
CA GLN A 19 12.32 5.37 8.78
C GLN A 19 13.61 6.21 8.61
N PRO A 20 14.66 6.07 9.45
CA PRO A 20 15.89 6.88 9.29
C PRO A 20 16.56 6.71 7.92
N TYR A 21 16.39 5.54 7.30
CA TYR A 21 16.99 5.20 6.01
C TYR A 21 16.10 5.58 4.81
N TRP A 22 14.85 5.96 5.05
CA TRP A 22 13.92 6.37 4.00
C TRP A 22 14.09 7.86 3.67
N PRO A 23 14.04 8.24 2.39
CA PRO A 23 13.99 9.65 2.00
C PRO A 23 12.61 10.24 2.31
N GLU A 24 12.53 11.56 2.48
CA GLU A 24 11.22 12.23 2.38
C GLU A 24 10.66 12.08 0.96
N PRO A 25 9.33 11.98 0.81
CA PRO A 25 8.28 12.05 1.83
C PRO A 25 8.03 10.73 2.62
N PHE A 26 8.74 9.64 2.31
CA PHE A 26 8.43 8.30 2.83
C PHE A 26 8.77 8.12 4.31
N ARG A 27 9.79 8.83 4.80
CA ARG A 27 10.12 8.85 6.23
C ARG A 27 8.96 9.30 7.11
N SER A 28 8.08 10.14 6.59
CA SER A 28 6.89 10.64 7.30
C SER A 28 5.73 9.63 7.35
N LEU A 29 5.85 8.46 6.72
CA LEU A 29 4.84 7.40 6.74
C LEU A 29 4.95 6.55 8.00
N VAL A 30 3.83 6.04 8.51
CA VAL A 30 3.82 5.16 9.70
C VAL A 30 3.60 3.71 9.27
N ILE A 31 4.65 2.91 9.34
CA ILE A 31 4.66 1.49 9.01
C ILE A 31 3.89 0.72 10.09
N PHE A 32 2.97 -0.15 9.69
CA PHE A 32 2.25 -1.01 10.63
C PHE A 32 2.25 -2.49 10.21
N GLY A 33 2.74 -2.80 9.00
CA GLY A 33 2.76 -4.17 8.50
C GLY A 33 3.83 -4.39 7.45
N CYS A 34 4.20 -5.64 7.28
CA CYS A 34 5.05 -6.09 6.19
C CYS A 34 4.72 -7.55 5.84
N ARG A 35 5.13 -7.98 4.64
CA ARG A 35 5.15 -9.40 4.30
C ARG A 35 6.50 -9.97 4.75
N GLU A 36 6.48 -11.09 5.45
CA GLU A 36 7.70 -11.79 5.88
C GLU A 36 8.60 -12.09 4.67
N ALA A 37 9.92 -11.93 4.83
CA ALA A 37 10.92 -12.02 3.77
C ALA A 37 10.72 -11.06 2.57
N SER A 38 9.94 -9.98 2.73
CA SER A 38 9.78 -8.94 1.73
C SER A 38 10.23 -7.58 2.24
N ALA A 39 10.83 -6.79 1.34
CA ALA A 39 11.13 -5.37 1.60
C ALA A 39 9.87 -4.49 1.58
N TYR A 40 8.74 -5.00 1.04
CA TYR A 40 7.49 -4.25 0.97
C TYR A 40 6.92 -4.00 2.37
N ARG A 41 6.42 -2.78 2.56
CA ARG A 41 5.82 -2.32 3.83
C ARG A 41 4.42 -1.77 3.57
N TYR A 42 3.52 -1.96 4.52
CA TYR A 42 2.25 -1.27 4.59
C TYR A 42 2.37 -0.14 5.59
N ALA A 43 1.97 1.06 5.18
CA ALA A 43 2.10 2.25 6.00
C ALA A 43 0.87 3.16 5.85
N THR A 44 0.56 3.92 6.88
CA THR A 44 -0.41 5.01 6.80
C THR A 44 0.25 6.30 6.31
N VAL A 45 -0.56 7.22 5.77
CA VAL A 45 -0.13 8.55 5.33
C VAL A 45 -0.76 9.63 6.22
N PRO A 46 -0.14 9.99 7.36
CA PRO A 46 -0.70 10.96 8.31
C PRO A 46 -1.05 12.32 7.71
N SER A 47 -0.25 12.80 6.74
CA SER A 47 -0.47 14.08 6.06
C SER A 47 -1.75 14.13 5.22
N LEU A 48 -2.37 12.98 4.94
CA LEU A 48 -3.61 12.86 4.18
C LEU A 48 -4.82 12.49 5.04
N ALA A 49 -4.70 12.53 6.37
CA ALA A 49 -5.80 12.22 7.28
C ALA A 49 -7.05 13.07 6.98
N ASP A 50 -8.23 12.45 7.10
CA ASP A 50 -9.50 13.16 7.00
C ASP A 50 -9.84 13.94 8.30
N ALA A 51 -11.01 14.59 8.32
CA ALA A 51 -11.46 15.38 9.46
C ALA A 51 -11.68 14.54 10.74
N GLN A 52 -11.83 13.23 10.59
CA GLN A 52 -11.98 12.26 11.68
C GLN A 52 -10.62 11.66 12.10
N GLY A 53 -9.54 12.01 11.40
CA GLY A 53 -8.20 11.49 11.66
C GLY A 53 -7.92 10.14 10.99
N LEU A 54 -8.79 9.66 10.09
CA LEU A 54 -8.56 8.42 9.36
C LEU A 54 -7.50 8.64 8.28
N GLN A 55 -6.44 7.84 8.34
CA GLN A 55 -5.27 7.97 7.46
C GLN A 55 -5.31 6.90 6.37
N PRO A 56 -5.13 7.25 5.10
CA PRO A 56 -5.09 6.26 4.04
C PRO A 56 -3.84 5.38 4.14
N VAL A 57 -3.93 4.19 3.54
CA VAL A 57 -2.90 3.17 3.56
C VAL A 57 -2.24 3.05 2.20
N VAL A 58 -0.91 2.94 2.21
CA VAL A 58 -0.09 2.68 1.03
C VAL A 58 0.72 1.39 1.19
N LYS A 59 0.99 0.72 0.08
CA LYS A 59 2.08 -0.27 -0.03
C LYS A 59 3.32 0.47 -0.53
N VAL A 60 4.37 0.49 0.28
CA VAL A 60 5.66 1.08 -0.06
C VAL A 60 6.55 0.02 -0.70
N ASP A 61 7.09 0.36 -1.86
CA ASP A 61 8.13 -0.39 -2.55
C ASP A 61 9.46 0.37 -2.44
N PRO A 62 10.41 -0.14 -1.64
CA PRO A 62 11.74 0.46 -1.52
C PRO A 62 12.76 -0.12 -2.52
N TYR A 63 12.37 -1.04 -3.42
CA TYR A 63 13.29 -1.77 -4.28
C TYR A 63 13.41 -1.08 -5.66
N GLU A 64 14.64 -0.70 -6.03
CA GLU A 64 15.02 0.04 -7.26
C GLU A 64 14.49 1.48 -7.32
N ASP A 65 13.18 1.67 -7.47
CA ASP A 65 12.53 2.98 -7.40
C ASP A 65 11.72 3.08 -6.12
N PHE A 66 11.98 4.10 -5.31
CA PHE A 66 11.22 4.31 -4.09
C PHE A 66 9.85 4.92 -4.43
N TYR A 67 8.76 4.14 -4.36
CA TYR A 67 7.39 4.62 -4.57
C TYR A 67 6.41 3.99 -3.58
N ALA A 68 5.20 4.54 -3.48
CA ALA A 68 4.14 3.93 -2.71
C ALA A 68 2.78 3.98 -3.43
N LEU A 69 2.08 2.85 -3.43
CA LEU A 69 0.76 2.71 -4.05
C LEU A 69 -0.34 2.86 -2.99
N PRO A 70 -1.33 3.75 -3.19
CA PRO A 70 -2.50 3.84 -2.31
C PRO A 70 -3.38 2.60 -2.48
N ILE A 71 -3.63 1.88 -1.39
CA ILE A 71 -4.35 0.59 -1.43
C ILE A 71 -5.64 0.57 -0.61
N ALA A 72 -5.85 1.55 0.28
CA ALA A 72 -7.10 1.72 1.03
C ALA A 72 -7.23 3.14 1.59
N SER A 73 -8.47 3.62 1.79
CA SER A 73 -8.74 4.93 2.38
C SER A 73 -8.44 5.00 3.88
N ASN A 74 -8.37 3.84 4.55
CA ASN A 74 -7.97 3.70 5.95
C ASN A 74 -7.59 2.24 6.28
N VAL A 75 -7.14 2.02 7.51
CA VAL A 75 -6.67 0.70 7.99
C VAL A 75 -7.78 -0.35 8.02
N ASP A 76 -9.01 0.02 8.40
CA ASP A 76 -10.14 -0.94 8.40
C ASP A 76 -10.46 -1.41 6.98
N ARG A 77 -10.47 -0.48 6.02
CA ARG A 77 -10.63 -0.79 4.59
C ARG A 77 -9.49 -1.63 4.06
N PHE A 78 -8.27 -1.38 4.50
CA PHE A 78 -7.13 -2.23 4.15
C PHE A 78 -7.35 -3.67 4.60
N PHE A 79 -7.76 -3.91 5.85
CA PHE A 79 -7.98 -5.27 6.33
C PHE A 79 -9.15 -5.97 5.63
N ASP A 80 -10.26 -5.28 5.37
CA ASP A 80 -11.39 -5.82 4.57
C ASP A 80 -10.94 -6.21 3.16
N THR A 81 -10.25 -5.31 2.45
CA THR A 81 -9.75 -5.57 1.09
C THR A 81 -8.71 -6.68 1.06
N TYR A 82 -7.77 -6.69 2.02
CA TYR A 82 -6.72 -7.71 2.09
C TYR A 82 -7.29 -9.09 2.43
N ALA A 83 -8.29 -9.17 3.31
CA ALA A 83 -8.99 -10.42 3.60
C ALA A 83 -9.66 -11.01 2.35
N ARG A 84 -10.37 -10.18 1.56
CA ARG A 84 -10.97 -10.61 0.29
C ARG A 84 -9.94 -11.07 -0.74
N TYR A 85 -8.80 -10.39 -0.79
CA TYR A 85 -7.67 -10.82 -1.62
C TYR A 85 -7.16 -12.21 -1.20
N LEU A 86 -7.01 -12.46 0.10
CA LEU A 86 -6.61 -13.79 0.59
C LEU A 86 -7.68 -14.84 0.25
N GLU A 87 -8.96 -14.52 0.41
CA GLU A 87 -10.06 -15.41 0.00
C GLU A 87 -9.98 -15.76 -1.49
N LEU A 88 -9.71 -14.79 -2.37
CA LEU A 88 -9.51 -15.01 -3.80
C LEU A 88 -8.36 -16.01 -4.05
N VAL A 89 -7.21 -15.80 -3.41
CA VAL A 89 -6.03 -16.68 -3.54
C VAL A 89 -6.31 -18.12 -3.08
N TYR A 90 -7.12 -18.30 -2.04
CA TYR A 90 -7.37 -19.62 -1.44
C TYR A 90 -8.60 -20.35 -2.00
N MET A 91 -9.58 -19.65 -2.55
CA MET A 91 -10.82 -20.24 -3.04
C MET A 91 -10.79 -20.60 -4.52
N ASP A 92 -9.93 -19.98 -5.32
CA ASP A 92 -9.80 -20.29 -6.74
C ASP A 92 -8.90 -21.54 -6.95
N PRO A 93 -9.47 -22.67 -7.42
CA PRO A 93 -8.71 -23.90 -7.65
C PRO A 93 -7.63 -23.74 -8.72
N GLU A 94 -7.84 -22.89 -9.73
CA GLU A 94 -6.88 -22.66 -10.81
C GLU A 94 -5.63 -21.91 -10.30
N ILE A 95 -5.82 -20.98 -9.35
CA ILE A 95 -4.74 -20.24 -8.68
C ILE A 95 -3.97 -21.13 -7.67
N ARG A 96 -4.63 -22.14 -7.10
CA ARG A 96 -4.03 -23.05 -6.09
C ARG A 96 -3.09 -24.10 -6.68
N GLU A 97 -3.36 -24.59 -7.89
CA GLU A 97 -2.55 -25.64 -8.52
C GLU A 97 -1.23 -25.09 -9.07
N ASP A 98 -1.22 -23.86 -9.57
CA ASP A 98 -0.02 -23.18 -10.05
C ASP A 98 0.50 -22.17 -9.02
N ARG A 99 1.27 -22.64 -8.03
CA ARG A 99 1.82 -21.81 -6.93
C ARG A 99 2.68 -20.62 -7.39
N GLY A 100 3.03 -20.53 -8.68
CA GLY A 100 3.71 -19.39 -9.30
C GLY A 100 2.81 -18.29 -9.86
N ALA A 101 1.48 -18.50 -9.89
CA ALA A 101 0.51 -17.63 -10.58
C ALA A 101 -0.41 -16.85 -9.63
N TRP A 102 -0.05 -16.71 -8.35
CA TRP A 102 -0.88 -15.94 -7.41
C TRP A 102 -0.97 -14.48 -7.84
N PRO A 103 -2.18 -13.88 -7.88
CA PRO A 103 -2.32 -12.48 -8.20
C PRO A 103 -1.49 -11.65 -7.22
N VAL A 104 -0.69 -10.72 -7.75
CA VAL A 104 0.19 -9.88 -6.97
C VAL A 104 -0.60 -8.70 -6.43
N PHE A 105 -0.85 -8.68 -5.12
CA PHE A 105 -1.44 -7.50 -4.47
C PHE A 105 -0.45 -6.31 -4.45
N PRO A 106 -0.85 -5.08 -4.85
CA PRO A 106 -2.18 -4.65 -5.33
C PRO A 106 -2.37 -4.67 -6.86
N TRP A 107 -1.35 -5.05 -7.61
CA TRP A 107 -1.30 -4.93 -9.08
C TRP A 107 -2.36 -5.74 -9.82
N ASP A 108 -2.57 -6.99 -9.45
CA ASP A 108 -3.43 -7.93 -10.20
C ASP A 108 -4.87 -8.01 -9.66
N VAL A 109 -5.24 -7.14 -8.72
CA VAL A 109 -6.60 -7.07 -8.13
C VAL A 109 -7.15 -5.65 -8.05
N PRO A 110 -7.08 -4.85 -9.14
CA PRO A 110 -7.58 -3.48 -9.13
C PRO A 110 -9.08 -3.41 -8.78
N GLU A 111 -9.87 -4.43 -9.12
CA GLU A 111 -11.31 -4.47 -8.85
C GLU A 111 -11.63 -4.47 -7.35
N LEU A 112 -10.82 -5.16 -6.53
CA LEU A 112 -11.00 -5.18 -5.08
C LEU A 112 -10.76 -3.79 -4.48
N ILE A 113 -9.71 -3.10 -4.96
CA ILE A 113 -9.31 -1.78 -4.48
C ILE A 113 -10.30 -0.71 -4.96
N ALA A 114 -10.79 -0.83 -6.19
CA ALA A 114 -11.73 0.13 -6.78
C ALA A 114 -13.10 0.20 -6.06
N THR A 115 -13.41 -0.79 -5.21
CA THR A 115 -14.60 -0.74 -4.34
C THR A 115 -14.52 0.33 -3.25
N ASP A 116 -13.30 0.76 -2.88
CA ASP A 116 -13.08 1.85 -1.94
C ASP A 116 -13.23 3.21 -2.63
N ARG A 117 -14.47 3.69 -2.69
CA ARG A 117 -14.80 4.99 -3.32
C ARG A 117 -14.06 6.17 -2.73
N THR A 118 -13.76 6.14 -1.43
CA THR A 118 -13.02 7.24 -0.78
C THR A 118 -11.59 7.29 -1.29
N LEU A 119 -10.93 6.13 -1.39
CA LEU A 119 -9.60 6.02 -2.00
C LEU A 119 -9.63 6.48 -3.46
N MET A 120 -10.63 6.04 -4.23
CA MET A 120 -10.77 6.40 -5.64
C MET A 120 -10.92 7.91 -5.85
N ASN A 121 -11.67 8.61 -4.99
CA ASN A 121 -11.76 10.07 -5.03
C ASN A 121 -10.41 10.73 -4.77
N MET A 122 -9.66 10.27 -3.76
CA MET A 122 -8.32 10.80 -3.47
C MET A 122 -7.34 10.58 -4.64
N LEU A 123 -7.46 9.46 -5.34
CA LEU A 123 -6.69 9.14 -6.55
C LEU A 123 -7.05 10.05 -7.74
N VAL A 124 -8.32 10.39 -7.90
CA VAL A 124 -8.78 11.34 -8.93
C VAL A 124 -8.28 12.75 -8.62
N GLU A 125 -8.27 13.13 -7.35
CA GLU A 125 -7.75 14.41 -6.86
C GLU A 125 -6.21 14.51 -6.90
N GLY A 126 -5.49 13.44 -7.28
CA GLY A 126 -4.02 13.43 -7.34
C GLY A 126 -3.35 13.51 -5.97
N ARG A 127 -4.05 13.15 -4.89
CA ARG A 127 -3.56 13.34 -3.51
C ARG A 127 -2.34 12.48 -3.18
N PHE A 128 -2.03 11.44 -3.96
CA PHE A 128 -0.89 10.55 -3.76
C PHE A 128 0.25 10.75 -4.76
N ASP A 129 0.17 11.72 -5.68
CA ASP A 129 1.15 11.88 -6.76
C ASP A 129 2.58 12.04 -6.23
N PHE A 130 2.72 12.71 -5.08
CA PHE A 130 4.00 12.92 -4.39
C PHE A 130 4.66 11.62 -3.86
N LEU A 131 3.90 10.54 -3.71
CA LEU A 131 4.38 9.21 -3.31
C LEU A 131 4.53 8.25 -4.49
N MET A 132 3.71 8.42 -5.53
CA MET A 132 3.65 7.51 -6.67
C MET A 132 4.68 7.85 -7.76
N PHE A 133 4.96 9.14 -7.98
CA PHE A 133 5.69 9.59 -9.16
C PHE A 133 7.00 10.32 -8.81
N ARG A 134 8.07 9.57 -8.55
CA ARG A 134 9.42 10.12 -8.36
C ARG A 134 10.19 10.34 -9.66
N GLU A 135 11.13 11.29 -9.70
CA GLU A 135 11.95 11.54 -10.89
C GLU A 135 13.14 10.56 -10.99
N GLY A 136 13.40 10.03 -12.19
CA GLY A 136 14.48 9.05 -12.47
C GLY A 136 14.23 8.29 -13.78
N ALA A 137 15.26 7.62 -14.32
CA ALA A 137 15.12 6.81 -15.55
C ALA A 137 14.33 5.51 -15.31
N ASP A 138 14.67 4.77 -14.25
CA ASP A 138 13.90 3.58 -13.83
C ASP A 138 12.48 3.99 -13.42
N ALA A 139 12.36 5.12 -12.72
CA ALA A 139 11.07 5.67 -12.34
C ALA A 139 10.12 5.94 -13.53
N GLN A 140 10.63 6.21 -14.74
CA GLN A 140 9.75 6.38 -15.91
C GLN A 140 9.00 5.10 -16.27
N ARG A 141 9.66 3.93 -16.14
CA ARG A 141 9.03 2.63 -16.37
C ARG A 141 7.97 2.39 -15.30
N THR A 142 8.36 2.56 -14.05
CA THR A 142 7.48 2.44 -12.87
C THR A 142 6.27 3.36 -12.99
N HIS A 143 6.44 4.61 -13.44
CA HIS A 143 5.34 5.56 -13.66
C HIS A 143 4.35 5.08 -14.71
N LYS A 144 4.85 4.47 -15.80
CA LYS A 144 3.98 3.93 -16.84
C LYS A 144 3.11 2.81 -16.27
N GLU A 145 3.72 1.88 -15.55
CA GLU A 145 3.03 0.76 -14.89
C GLU A 145 2.00 1.27 -13.85
N ILE A 146 2.37 2.25 -13.03
CA ILE A 146 1.45 2.90 -12.07
C ILE A 146 0.27 3.57 -12.79
N ARG A 147 0.52 4.29 -13.90
CA ARG A 147 -0.56 4.95 -14.66
C ARG A 147 -1.51 3.94 -15.29
N GLU A 148 -0.99 2.84 -15.81
CA GLU A 148 -1.80 1.75 -16.36
C GLU A 148 -2.67 1.10 -15.26
N TRP A 149 -2.08 0.85 -14.09
CA TRP A 149 -2.81 0.34 -12.93
C TRP A 149 -3.89 1.32 -12.43
N ILE A 150 -3.62 2.63 -12.37
CA ILE A 150 -4.64 3.64 -12.04
C ILE A 150 -5.77 3.64 -13.10
N ALA A 151 -5.45 3.43 -14.38
CA ALA A 151 -6.47 3.33 -15.42
C ALA A 151 -7.37 2.10 -15.23
N GLN A 152 -6.80 0.96 -14.82
CA GLN A 152 -7.57 -0.24 -14.46
C GLN A 152 -8.49 0.01 -13.26
N LEU A 153 -7.97 0.63 -12.18
CA LEU A 153 -8.78 1.02 -11.02
C LEU A 153 -9.97 1.90 -11.41
N ARG A 154 -9.75 2.88 -12.28
CA ARG A 154 -10.81 3.78 -12.77
C ARG A 154 -11.84 3.04 -13.62
N ALA A 155 -11.41 2.09 -14.45
CA ALA A 155 -12.31 1.29 -15.28
C ALA A 155 -13.17 0.32 -14.44
N ALA A 156 -12.64 -0.15 -13.30
CA ALA A 156 -13.33 -1.06 -12.39
C ALA A 156 -14.22 -0.35 -11.34
N SER A 157 -14.13 0.98 -11.21
CA SER A 157 -14.87 1.73 -10.20
C SER A 157 -16.36 1.90 -10.60
N PRO A 158 -17.32 1.54 -9.72
CA PRO A 158 -18.76 1.51 -10.04
C PRO A 158 -19.52 2.82 -9.79
#